data_AF-A0A8S4S1U2-F1
#
_entry.id   AF-A0A8S4S1U2-F1
#
_cell.length_a   1.000
_cell.length_b   1.000
_cell.length_c   1.000
_cell.angle_alpha   90.00
_cell.angle_beta   90.00
_cell.angle_gamma   90.00
#
_symmetry.space_group_name_H-M   'P 1'
#
loop_
_entity.id
_entity.type
_entity.pdbx_description
1 polymer ?
#
loop_
_entity_poly.entity_id
_entity_poly.type
_entity_poly.pdbx_seq_one_letter_code
_entity_poly.pdbx_strand_id
1 'polypeptide(L)'
;MGIIRRLRVTQRAMEIAMLRVCLRDQIRNEEIRRRIRVTDIAQRVAKLKWLWAGHIFRRKDGRWGPKVLERQLTPWTSDIMRVAGSRWTRAAQNRRI
;
A
#
# COMPACT_ATOMS: atom_id res chain seq x y z
N MET A 1 8.85 -13.58 -7.33
CA MET A 1 8.27 -12.26 -7.72
C MET A 1 7.27 -11.79 -6.66
N GLY A 2 7.56 -10.69 -5.95
CA GLY A 2 6.66 -10.17 -4.89
C GLY A 2 5.32 -9.65 -5.43
N ILE A 3 4.26 -9.73 -4.61
CA ILE A 3 2.88 -9.34 -4.96
C ILE A 3 2.80 -7.89 -5.47
N ILE A 4 3.50 -6.95 -4.81
CA ILE A 4 3.52 -5.53 -5.21
C ILE A 4 4.07 -5.36 -6.63
N ARG A 5 5.08 -6.14 -7.03
CA ARG A 5 5.63 -6.08 -8.38
C ARG A 5 4.60 -6.51 -9.42
N ARG A 6 3.82 -7.57 -9.14
CA ARG A 6 2.74 -8.03 -10.03
C ARG A 6 1.62 -6.98 -10.15
N LEU A 7 1.27 -6.33 -9.04
CA LEU A 7 0.31 -5.22 -9.03
C LEU A 7 0.80 -4.02 -9.85
N ARG A 8 2.10 -3.69 -9.78
CA ARG A 8 2.68 -2.60 -10.60
C ARG A 8 2.67 -2.94 -12.09
N VAL A 9 2.95 -4.19 -12.46
CA VAL A 9 2.91 -4.62 -13.87
C VAL A 9 1.48 -4.58 -14.42
N THR A 10 0.50 -5.04 -13.64
CA THR A 10 -0.92 -4.99 -14.04
C THR A 10 -1.44 -3.56 -14.14
N GLN A 11 -1.16 -2.70 -13.16
CA GLN A 11 -1.45 -1.26 -13.25
C GLN A 11 -0.86 -0.66 -14.52
N ARG A 12 0.39 -1.00 -14.84
CA ARG A 12 1.07 -0.48 -16.03
C ARG A 12 0.39 -0.88 -17.34
N ALA A 13 -0.04 -2.14 -17.45
CA ALA A 13 -0.78 -2.60 -18.62
C ALA A 13 -2.12 -1.86 -18.77
N MET A 14 -2.82 -1.61 -17.66
CA MET A 14 -4.06 -0.83 -17.65
C MET A 14 -3.83 0.63 -18.08
N GLU A 15 -2.78 1.27 -17.56
CA GLU A 15 -2.39 2.64 -17.93
C GLU A 15 -2.15 2.80 -19.44
N ILE A 16 -1.44 1.85 -20.03
CA ILE A 16 -1.17 1.81 -21.48
C ILE A 16 -2.48 1.66 -22.26
N ALA A 17 -3.36 0.76 -21.84
CA ALA A 17 -4.66 0.55 -22.47
C ALA A 17 -5.56 1.79 -22.38
N MET A 18 -5.58 2.48 -21.23
CA MET A 18 -6.35 3.71 -21.02
C MET A 18 -5.91 4.85 -21.95
N LEU A 19 -4.61 4.98 -22.22
CA LEU A 19 -4.08 5.98 -23.15
C LEU A 19 -4.18 5.55 -24.63
N ARG A 20 -4.62 4.32 -24.92
CA ARG A 20 -4.63 3.73 -26.27
C ARG A 20 -3.26 3.76 -26.95
N VAL A 21 -2.19 3.66 -26.17
CA VAL A 21 -0.81 3.67 -26.67
C VAL A 21 -0.32 2.24 -26.83
N CYS A 22 0.53 2.01 -27.83
CA CYS A 22 1.13 0.72 -28.12
C CYS A 22 2.64 0.76 -27.86
N LEU A 23 3.28 -0.41 -27.84
CA LEU A 23 4.74 -0.49 -27.63
C LEU A 23 5.55 0.23 -28.71
N ARG A 24 4.98 0.41 -29.91
CA ARG A 24 5.63 1.11 -31.03
C ARG A 24 5.75 2.62 -30.80
N ASP A 25 4.89 3.19 -29.97
CA ASP A 25 4.94 4.62 -29.66
C ASP A 25 6.16 4.98 -28.80
N GLN A 26 6.84 3.98 -28.23
CA GLN A 26 8.06 4.11 -27.41
C GLN A 26 7.95 5.18 -26.31
N ILE A 27 6.74 5.43 -25.82
CA ILE A 27 6.49 6.44 -24.81
C ILE A 27 7.12 5.99 -23.49
N ARG A 28 7.94 6.87 -22.91
CA ARG A 28 8.62 6.61 -21.63
C ARG A 28 7.61 6.34 -20.50
N ASN A 29 8.04 5.53 -19.54
CA ASN A 29 7.19 5.19 -18.40
C ASN A 29 6.78 6.41 -17.56
N GLU A 30 7.71 7.35 -17.39
CA GLU A 30 7.49 8.62 -16.71
C GLU A 30 6.43 9.48 -17.39
N GLU A 31 6.42 9.50 -18.74
CA GLU A 31 5.44 10.26 -19.51
C GLU A 31 4.02 9.71 -19.31
N ILE A 32 3.87 8.39 -19.34
CA ILE A 32 2.58 7.75 -19.10
C ILE A 32 2.10 8.01 -17.65
N ARG A 33 3.00 8.01 -16.66
CA ARG A 33 2.67 8.39 -15.28
C ARG A 33 2.34 9.87 -15.13
N ARG A 34 2.94 10.75 -15.93
CA ARG A 34 2.64 12.19 -15.92
C ARG A 34 1.26 12.45 -16.49
N ARG A 35 0.92 11.78 -17.60
CA ARG A 35 -0.39 11.90 -18.26
C ARG A 35 -1.51 11.32 -17.41
N ILE A 36 -1.25 10.17 -16.80
CA ILE A 36 -2.23 9.47 -15.99
C ILE A 36 -1.97 9.79 -14.52
N ARG A 37 -2.78 10.67 -13.93
CA ARG A 37 -2.74 11.01 -12.49
C ARG A 37 -3.28 9.88 -11.59
N VAL A 38 -3.04 8.62 -11.95
CA VAL A 38 -3.45 7.45 -11.16
C VAL A 38 -2.46 7.25 -10.03
N THR A 39 -3.01 7.09 -8.82
CA THR A 39 -2.24 6.82 -7.61
C THR A 39 -1.42 5.54 -7.74
N ASP A 40 -0.14 5.57 -7.34
CA ASP A 40 0.72 4.36 -7.32
C ASP A 40 0.09 3.27 -6.45
N ILE A 41 -0.09 2.06 -7.02
CA ILE A 41 -0.74 0.96 -6.33
C ILE A 41 0.01 0.53 -5.07
N ALA A 42 1.34 0.66 -5.03
CA ALA A 42 2.11 0.30 -3.84
C ALA A 42 1.83 1.28 -2.69
N GLN A 43 1.76 2.58 -3.00
CA GLN A 43 1.34 3.60 -2.03
C GLN A 43 -0.10 3.36 -1.57
N ARG A 44 -1.02 3.06 -2.48
CA ARG A 44 -2.42 2.77 -2.13
C ARG A 44 -2.53 1.55 -1.22
N VAL A 45 -1.84 0.46 -1.56
CA VAL A 45 -1.76 -0.74 -0.74
C VAL A 45 -1.19 -0.39 0.64
N ALA A 46 -0.06 0.31 0.71
CA ALA A 46 0.53 0.71 1.99
C ALA A 46 -0.43 1.54 2.86
N LYS A 47 -1.14 2.51 2.26
CA LYS A 47 -2.14 3.32 2.96
C LYS A 47 -3.31 2.49 3.49
N LEU A 48 -3.85 1.58 2.68
CA LEU A 48 -4.95 0.71 3.09
C LEU A 48 -4.53 -0.23 4.22
N LYS A 49 -3.31 -0.78 4.12
CA LYS A 49 -2.70 -1.58 5.17
C LYS A 49 -2.62 -0.79 6.48
N TRP A 50 -2.09 0.43 6.43
CA TRP A 50 -2.00 1.31 7.60
C TRP A 50 -3.38 1.63 8.21
N LEU A 51 -4.38 1.96 7.37
CA LEU A 51 -5.74 2.25 7.82
C LEU A 51 -6.39 1.05 8.51
N TRP A 52 -6.20 -0.16 7.98
CA TRP A 52 -6.68 -1.39 8.60
C TRP A 52 -5.97 -1.65 9.93
N ALA A 53 -4.65 -1.48 9.99
CA ALA A 53 -3.88 -1.60 11.24
C ALA A 53 -4.44 -0.68 12.33
N GLY A 54 -4.60 0.61 11.99
CA GLY A 54 -5.18 1.59 12.90
C GLY A 54 -6.62 1.26 13.30
N HIS A 55 -7.43 0.75 12.38
CA HIS A 55 -8.80 0.32 12.69
C HIS A 55 -8.80 -0.84 13.70
N ILE A 56 -7.94 -1.85 13.52
CA ILE A 56 -7.81 -2.95 14.47
C ILE A 56 -7.37 -2.45 15.85
N PHE A 57 -6.32 -1.62 15.93
CA PHE A 57 -5.84 -1.10 17.22
C PHE A 57 -6.82 -0.16 17.94
N ARG A 58 -7.74 0.48 17.21
CA ARG A 58 -8.78 1.32 17.81
C ARG A 58 -9.98 0.53 18.33
N ARG A 59 -10.14 -0.73 17.90
CA ARG A 59 -11.22 -1.58 18.42
C ARG A 59 -10.93 -1.93 19.88
N LYS A 60 -11.89 -1.61 20.75
CA LYS A 60 -11.87 -1.91 22.19
C LYS A 60 -12.83 -3.06 22.57
N ASP A 61 -13.29 -3.82 21.57
CA ASP A 61 -14.30 -4.87 21.71
C ASP A 61 -13.75 -6.19 22.33
N GLY A 62 -12.59 -6.14 22.99
CA GLY A 62 -11.97 -7.30 23.64
C GLY A 62 -11.56 -8.43 22.68
N ARG A 63 -11.64 -8.22 21.36
CA ARG A 63 -11.30 -9.24 20.37
C ARG A 63 -9.78 -9.44 20.26
N TRP A 64 -9.38 -10.59 19.75
CA TRP A 64 -7.98 -10.98 19.60
C TRP A 64 -7.17 -10.13 18.60
N GLY A 65 -7.82 -9.29 17.77
CA GLY A 65 -7.19 -8.55 16.68
C GLY A 65 -5.94 -7.74 17.07
N PRO A 66 -6.02 -6.83 18.06
CA PRO A 66 -4.86 -6.08 18.55
C PRO A 66 -3.74 -6.99 19.08
N LYS A 67 -4.11 -8.01 19.87
CA LYS A 67 -3.16 -8.95 20.50
C LYS A 67 -2.42 -9.82 19.48
N VAL A 68 -3.07 -10.15 18.36
CA VAL A 68 -2.44 -10.87 17.24
C VAL A 68 -1.46 -9.96 16.49
N LEU A 69 -1.82 -8.69 16.25
CA LEU A 69 -0.94 -7.73 15.58
C LEU A 69 0.31 -7.38 16.41
N GLU A 70 0.20 -7.35 17.73
CA GLU A 70 1.34 -7.11 18.63
C GLU A 70 2.27 -8.32 18.75
N ARG A 71 1.71 -9.54 18.82
CA ARG A 71 2.50 -10.77 19.00
C ARG A 71 3.14 -11.27 17.73
N GLN A 72 2.56 -11.01 16.57
CA GLN A 72 3.08 -11.50 15.31
C GLN A 72 3.77 -10.39 14.53
N LEU A 73 5.11 -10.47 14.46
CA LEU A 73 5.90 -9.87 13.39
C LEU A 73 5.62 -10.61 12.07
N THR A 74 4.39 -10.51 11.57
CA THR A 74 4.09 -10.93 10.20
C THR A 74 4.94 -10.10 9.22
N PRO A 75 5.27 -10.63 8.03
CA PRO A 75 5.92 -9.86 6.96
C PRO A 75 5.22 -8.54 6.61
N TRP A 76 3.96 -8.42 6.99
CA TRP A 76 3.14 -7.24 6.79
C TRP A 76 3.34 -6.17 7.88
N THR A 77 3.39 -6.57 9.15
CA THR A 77 3.72 -5.67 10.28
C THR A 77 5.18 -5.22 10.23
N SER A 78 6.09 -6.03 9.69
CA SER A 78 7.49 -5.63 9.52
C SER A 78 7.68 -4.51 8.48
N ASP A 79 6.92 -4.54 7.38
CA ASP A 79 6.87 -3.43 6.42
C ASP A 79 6.43 -2.12 7.07
N ILE A 80 5.44 -2.20 7.97
CA ILE A 80 4.91 -1.06 8.72
C ILE A 80 5.94 -0.56 9.74
N MET A 81 6.57 -1.46 10.51
CA MET A 81 7.63 -1.13 11.45
C MET A 81 8.85 -0.50 10.77
N ARG A 82 9.22 -0.98 9.58
CA ARG A 82 10.33 -0.42 8.81
C ARG A 82 10.10 1.05 8.43
N VAL A 83 8.85 1.44 8.18
CA VAL A 83 8.51 2.81 7.77
C VAL A 83 8.19 3.72 8.97
N ALA A 84 7.45 3.23 9.96
CA ALA A 84 6.93 4.04 11.07
C ALA A 84 7.67 3.83 12.41
N GLY A 85 8.66 2.94 12.45
CA GLY A 85 9.46 2.64 13.63
C GLY A 85 8.76 1.78 14.68
N SER A 86 9.42 1.57 15.82
CA SER A 86 8.93 0.70 16.91
C SER A 86 7.64 1.18 17.57
N ARG A 87 7.35 2.49 17.54
CA ARG A 87 6.13 3.11 18.09
C ARG A 87 4.97 3.21 17.10
N TRP A 88 5.01 2.45 16.01
CA TRP A 88 4.00 2.47 14.95
C TRP A 88 2.58 2.16 15.45
N THR A 89 2.42 1.36 16.51
CA THR A 89 1.11 1.03 17.10
C THR A 89 0.40 2.28 17.64
N ARG A 90 1.14 3.15 18.34
CA ARG A 90 0.65 4.45 18.82
C ARG A 90 0.35 5.40 17.65
N ALA A 91 1.21 5.41 16.63
CA ALA A 91 1.00 6.23 15.43
C ALA A 91 -0.25 5.78 14.64
N ALA A 92 -0.49 4.48 14.51
CA ALA A 92 -1.62 3.92 13.77
C ALA A 92 -2.97 4.20 14.44
N GLN A 93 -3.00 4.37 15.77
CA GLN A 93 -4.21 4.77 16.50
C GLN A 93 -4.65 6.19 16.14
N ASN A 94 -3.73 7.10 15.83
CA ASN A 94 -4.04 8.48 15.47
C ASN A 94 -4.76 8.55 14.11
N ARG A 95 -5.83 9.36 14.03
CA ARG A 95 -6.60 9.58 12.80
C ARG A 95 -6.06 10.74 11.95
N ARG A 96 -5.16 11.57 12.50
CA ARG A 96 -4.53 12.68 11.79
C ARG A 96 -3.36 12.14 10.97
N ILE A 97 -3.63 11.78 9.72
CA ILE A 97 -2.62 11.37 8.71
C ILE A 97 -2.90 12.16 7.45
#